data_AF-A0A971REE2-F1
#
_entry.id   AF-A0A971REE2-F1
#
_cell.length_a   1.000
_cell.length_b   1.000
_cell.length_c   1.000
_cell.angle_alpha   90.00
_cell.angle_beta   90.00
_cell.angle_gamma   90.00
#
_symmetry.space_group_name_H-M   'P 1'
#
loop_
_entity.id
_entity.type
_entity.pdbx_description
1 polymer ?
#
loop_
_entity_poly.entity_id
_entity_poly.type
_entity_poly.pdbx_seq_one_letter_code
_entity_poly.pdbx_strand_id
1 'polypeptide(L)'
;MQEPFAPNFESLARYGVPAWFRDAKLGIFIHWGVYSVPAWGNEWYPRKMYRPQDPQDRPFYEHHCATWGHPGTFGYKDFIPRFTGERWDPEAWLDLFVAA
;
A
#
# COMPACT_ATOMS: atom_id res chain seq x y z
N MET A 1 -33.96 4.35 15.97
CA MET A 1 -32.98 4.00 14.93
C MET A 1 -32.67 5.27 14.16
N GLN A 2 -31.40 5.56 13.85
CA GLN A 2 -31.07 6.69 12.96
C GLN A 2 -31.60 6.39 11.56
N GLU A 3 -32.14 7.40 10.88
CA GLU A 3 -32.55 7.28 9.48
C GLU A 3 -31.34 6.95 8.58
N PRO A 4 -31.50 6.10 7.55
CA PRO A 4 -30.44 5.85 6.59
C PRO A 4 -29.93 7.12 5.91
N PHE A 5 -28.64 7.16 5.56
CA PHE A 5 -28.09 8.23 4.74
C PHE A 5 -28.63 8.17 3.31
N ALA A 6 -28.94 9.35 2.75
CA ALA A 6 -29.23 9.53 1.34
C ALA A 6 -27.94 9.91 0.60
N PRO A 7 -27.83 9.65 -0.72
CA PRO A 7 -26.62 9.93 -1.51
C PRO A 7 -26.51 11.42 -1.89
N ASN A 8 -26.61 12.32 -0.90
CA ASN A 8 -26.43 13.76 -1.08
C ASN A 8 -25.66 14.37 0.10
N PHE A 9 -24.99 15.50 -0.14
CA PHE A 9 -24.11 16.13 0.85
C PHE A 9 -24.84 16.56 2.13
N GLU A 10 -26.08 17.04 2.02
CA GLU A 10 -26.88 17.44 3.17
C GLU A 10 -27.09 16.27 4.13
N SER A 11 -27.42 15.09 3.59
CA SER A 11 -27.58 13.88 4.38
C SER A 11 -26.25 13.43 5.01
N LEU A 12 -25.17 13.38 4.23
CA LEU A 12 -23.85 12.92 4.67
C LEU A 12 -23.19 13.86 5.70
N ALA A 13 -23.46 15.16 5.64
CA ALA A 13 -22.96 16.13 6.60
C ALA A 13 -23.47 15.89 8.04
N ARG A 14 -24.52 15.08 8.20
CA ARG A 14 -25.03 14.65 9.51
C ARG A 14 -24.17 13.57 10.17
N TYR A 15 -23.16 13.03 9.48
CA TYR A 15 -22.26 12.03 10.05
C TYR A 15 -21.47 12.60 11.23
N GLY A 16 -21.59 11.94 12.38
CA GLY A 16 -20.73 12.16 13.54
C GLY A 16 -19.69 11.06 13.65
N VAL A 17 -18.42 11.44 13.81
CA VAL A 17 -17.34 10.48 14.10
C VAL A 17 -17.70 9.70 15.38
N PRO A 18 -17.74 8.36 15.34
CA PRO A 18 -18.07 7.53 16.51
C PRO A 18 -17.14 7.77 17.69
N ALA A 19 -17.66 7.63 18.91
CA ALA A 19 -16.90 7.82 20.15
C ALA A 19 -15.64 6.95 20.20
N TRP A 20 -15.75 5.66 19.87
CA TRP A 20 -14.61 4.74 19.90
C TRP A 20 -13.44 5.21 19.03
N PHE A 21 -13.70 5.79 17.86
CA PHE A 21 -12.64 6.27 16.96
C PHE A 21 -11.99 7.53 17.51
N ARG A 22 -12.81 8.42 18.10
CA ARG A 22 -12.27 9.58 18.82
C ARG A 22 -11.43 9.14 20.00
N ASP A 23 -11.80 8.08 20.70
CA ASP A 23 -11.12 7.60 21.91
C ASP A 23 -9.87 6.78 21.61
N ALA A 24 -9.77 6.16 20.43
CA ALA A 24 -8.65 5.28 20.04
C ALA A 24 -7.28 6.00 20.02
N LYS A 25 -7.23 7.27 19.56
CA LYS A 25 -6.05 8.17 19.44
C LYS A 25 -4.89 7.69 18.55
N LEU A 26 -4.56 6.42 18.56
CA LEU A 26 -3.48 5.79 17.81
C LEU A 26 -4.05 4.66 16.94
N GLY A 27 -3.55 4.56 15.73
CA GLY A 27 -3.86 3.47 14.80
C GLY A 27 -2.65 3.16 13.94
N ILE A 28 -2.49 1.89 13.61
CA ILE A 28 -1.40 1.41 12.75
C ILE A 28 -1.98 1.12 11.36
N PHE A 29 -1.34 1.67 10.33
CA PHE A 29 -1.63 1.36 8.93
C PHE A 29 -0.36 0.86 8.24
N ILE A 30 -0.53 -0.08 7.32
CA ILE A 30 0.58 -0.82 6.73
C ILE A 30 0.47 -0.76 5.20
N HIS A 31 1.53 -0.25 4.57
CA HIS A 31 1.71 -0.36 3.13
C HIS A 31 2.47 -1.66 2.81
N TRP A 32 1.72 -2.74 2.62
CA TRP A 32 2.27 -4.04 2.22
C TRP A 32 1.50 -4.60 1.03
N GLY A 33 2.22 -4.95 -0.02
CA GLY A 33 1.64 -5.48 -1.25
C GLY A 33 2.70 -5.92 -2.25
N VAL A 34 2.31 -6.12 -3.51
CA VAL A 34 3.24 -6.60 -4.56
C VAL A 34 4.44 -5.66 -4.76
N TYR A 35 4.27 -4.35 -4.55
CA TYR A 35 5.37 -3.37 -4.58
C TYR A 35 6.42 -3.60 -3.49
N SER A 36 6.11 -4.36 -2.44
CA SER A 36 7.07 -4.76 -1.41
C SER A 36 8.01 -5.89 -1.87
N VAL A 37 7.65 -6.65 -2.92
CA VAL A 37 8.47 -7.74 -3.47
C VAL A 37 9.85 -7.28 -3.97
N PRO A 38 9.98 -6.22 -4.80
CA PRO A 38 11.29 -5.72 -5.21
C PRO A 38 12.09 -5.10 -4.05
N ALA A 39 11.46 -4.80 -2.91
CA ALA A 39 12.08 -4.27 -1.69
C ALA A 39 13.01 -3.06 -1.94
N TRP A 40 12.64 -2.19 -2.88
CA TRP A 40 13.48 -1.08 -3.32
C TRP A 40 12.66 0.19 -3.56
N GLY A 41 13.22 1.33 -3.16
CA GLY A 41 12.57 2.63 -3.32
C GLY A 41 11.36 2.78 -2.39
N ASN A 42 10.15 2.82 -2.95
CA ASN A 42 8.91 3.01 -2.22
C ASN A 42 7.71 2.36 -2.94
N GLU A 43 6.50 2.53 -2.42
CA GLU A 43 5.26 1.94 -2.95
C GLU A 43 4.91 2.39 -4.37
N TRP A 44 5.56 3.44 -4.88
CA TRP A 44 5.43 3.91 -6.27
C TRP A 44 6.37 3.19 -7.24
N TYR A 45 7.17 2.23 -6.78
CA TYR A 45 7.98 1.37 -7.65
C TYR A 45 7.24 0.89 -8.92
N PRO A 46 5.98 0.41 -8.85
CA PRO A 46 5.24 -0.09 -10.02
C PRO A 46 5.05 0.95 -11.11
N ARG A 47 4.99 2.24 -10.74
CA ARG A 47 4.87 3.36 -11.67
C ARG A 47 6.23 3.82 -12.16
N LYS A 48 7.18 3.98 -11.23
CA LYS A 48 8.47 4.64 -11.48
C LYS A 48 9.42 3.77 -12.29
N MET A 49 9.35 2.44 -12.17
CA MET A 49 10.16 1.50 -12.97
C MET A 49 9.91 1.60 -14.49
N TYR A 50 8.88 2.32 -14.93
CA TYR A 50 8.54 2.54 -16.35
C TYR A 50 8.83 3.96 -16.84
N ARG A 51 9.49 4.81 -16.06
CA ARG A 51 9.64 6.24 -16.35
C ARG A 51 11.12 6.68 -16.43
N PRO A 52 11.95 6.08 -17.31
CA PRO A 52 13.37 6.42 -17.42
C PRO A 52 13.64 7.88 -17.82
N GLN A 53 12.68 8.54 -18.46
CA GLN A 53 12.77 9.93 -18.91
C GLN A 53 12.68 10.96 -17.77
N ASP A 54 12.14 10.56 -16.62
CA ASP A 54 11.98 11.41 -15.45
C ASP A 54 13.21 11.22 -14.55
N PRO A 55 14.06 12.25 -14.32
CA PRO A 55 15.28 12.11 -13.53
C PRO A 55 15.05 11.60 -12.10
N GLN A 56 13.89 11.91 -11.51
CA GLN A 56 13.54 11.45 -10.17
C GLN A 56 13.14 9.97 -10.15
N ASP A 57 12.58 9.46 -11.25
CA ASP A 57 12.15 8.07 -11.37
C ASP A 57 13.22 7.17 -12.02
N ARG A 58 14.18 7.77 -12.73
CA ARG A 58 15.26 7.05 -13.43
C ARG A 58 16.00 6.03 -12.56
N PRO A 59 16.34 6.29 -11.28
CA PRO A 59 16.94 5.28 -10.42
C PRO A 59 16.09 4.01 -10.25
N PHE A 60 14.75 4.11 -10.28
CA PHE A 60 13.85 2.95 -10.22
C PHE A 60 13.96 2.10 -11.49
N TYR A 61 13.97 2.75 -12.66
CA TYR A 61 14.15 2.06 -13.95
C TYR A 61 15.51 1.37 -14.02
N GLU A 62 16.58 2.05 -13.62
CA GLU A 62 17.94 1.52 -13.65
C GLU A 62 18.11 0.33 -12.71
N HIS A 63 17.61 0.46 -11.46
CA HIS A 63 17.59 -0.66 -10.53
C HIS A 63 16.76 -1.85 -11.05
N HIS A 64 15.61 -1.58 -11.67
CA HIS A 64 14.78 -2.63 -12.25
C HIS A 64 15.50 -3.37 -13.38
N CYS A 65 16.10 -2.62 -14.32
CA CYS A 65 16.90 -3.18 -15.40
C CYS A 65 18.06 -4.03 -14.90
N ALA A 66 18.78 -3.55 -13.87
CA ALA A 66 19.93 -4.25 -13.32
C ALA A 66 19.57 -5.53 -12.55
N THR A 67 18.41 -5.56 -11.89
CA THR A 67 18.04 -6.66 -10.98
C THR A 67 17.13 -7.70 -11.64
N TRP A 68 16.20 -7.25 -12.49
CA TRP A 68 15.11 -8.07 -13.03
C TRP A 68 15.11 -8.12 -14.56
N GLY A 69 15.75 -7.15 -15.22
CA GLY A 69 15.78 -7.02 -16.68
C GLY A 69 14.89 -5.89 -17.19
N HIS A 70 14.82 -5.75 -18.52
CA HIS A 70 14.07 -4.65 -19.13
C HIS A 70 12.57 -4.73 -18.75
N PRO A 71 11.92 -3.62 -18.36
CA PRO A 71 10.55 -3.62 -17.84
C PRO A 71 9.47 -4.07 -18.84
N GLY A 72 9.81 -4.10 -20.14
CA GLY A 72 8.97 -4.67 -21.21
C GLY A 72 9.02 -6.21 -21.30
N THR A 73 10.01 -6.85 -20.68
CA THR A 73 10.17 -8.32 -20.62
C THR A 73 9.80 -8.84 -19.24
N PHE A 74 10.39 -8.26 -18.20
CA PHE A 74 10.00 -8.49 -16.81
C PHE A 74 9.27 -7.24 -16.33
N GLY A 75 7.94 -7.27 -16.31
CA GLY A 75 7.13 -6.15 -15.87
C GLY A 75 6.69 -6.26 -14.42
N TYR A 76 6.02 -5.23 -13.91
CA TYR A 76 5.45 -5.25 -12.56
C TYR A 76 4.49 -6.44 -12.32
N LYS A 77 3.75 -6.85 -13.36
CA LYS A 77 2.88 -8.04 -13.33
C LYS A 77 3.61 -9.31 -12.89
N ASP A 78 4.91 -9.41 -13.17
CA ASP A 78 5.71 -10.61 -12.90
C ASP A 78 6.12 -10.71 -11.42
N PHE A 79 5.92 -9.64 -10.64
CA PHE A 79 6.01 -9.68 -9.19
C PHE A 79 4.74 -10.21 -8.51
N ILE A 80 3.57 -10.14 -9.15
CA ILE A 80 2.29 -10.58 -8.56
C ILE A 80 2.36 -12.03 -8.04
N PRO A 81 2.80 -13.02 -8.85
CA PRO A 81 2.89 -14.40 -8.35
C PRO A 81 4.02 -14.61 -7.33
N ARG A 82 4.92 -13.64 -7.15
CA ARG A 82 6.04 -13.69 -6.19
C ARG A 82 5.68 -13.08 -4.84
N PHE A 83 4.54 -12.40 -4.74
CA PHE A 83 4.04 -11.91 -3.47
C PHE A 83 3.34 -13.04 -2.71
N THR A 84 4.14 -13.92 -2.09
CA THR A 84 3.66 -15.17 -1.46
C THR A 84 3.34 -15.02 0.02
N GLY A 85 3.94 -14.05 0.71
CA GLY A 85 3.77 -13.89 2.15
C GLY A 85 4.26 -15.11 2.95
N GLU A 86 5.27 -15.84 2.45
CA GLU A 86 5.74 -17.13 3.00
C GLU A 86 6.06 -17.16 4.49
N ARG A 87 6.37 -16.00 5.09
CA ARG A 87 6.68 -15.85 6.53
C ARG A 87 5.70 -14.92 7.23
N TRP A 88 4.55 -14.66 6.63
CA TRP A 88 3.55 -13.78 7.23
C TRP A 88 2.82 -14.52 8.34
N ASP A 89 2.93 -13.96 9.55
CA ASP A 89 2.21 -14.39 10.73
C ASP A 89 1.30 -13.25 11.18
N PRO A 90 -0.02 -13.34 10.95
CA PRO A 90 -0.95 -12.29 11.35
C PRO A 90 -1.11 -12.18 12.87
N GLU A 91 -0.94 -13.26 13.63
CA GLU A 91 -1.06 -13.22 15.09
C GLU A 91 0.12 -12.47 15.70
N ALA A 92 1.35 -12.77 15.26
CA ALA A 92 2.53 -12.03 15.69
C ALA A 92 2.46 -10.53 15.36
N TRP A 93 1.83 -10.17 14.24
CA TRP A 93 1.58 -8.76 13.90
C TRP A 93 0.58 -8.12 14.85
N LEU A 94 -0.53 -8.79 15.15
CA LEU A 94 -1.53 -8.26 16.10
C LEU A 94 -0.95 -8.11 17.50
N ASP A 95 -0.19 -9.10 17.99
CA ASP A 95 0.50 -9.02 19.27
C ASP A 95 1.42 -7.79 19.33
N LEU A 96 2.16 -7.52 18.25
CA LEU A 96 3.01 -6.34 18.15
C LEU A 96 2.21 -5.04 18.16
N PHE A 97 1.08 -4.96 17.43
CA PHE A 97 0.29 -3.73 17.35
C PHE A 97 -0.47 -3.43 18.64
N VAL A 98 -0.89 -4.46 19.37
CA VAL A 98 -1.52 -4.30 20.69
C VAL A 98 -0.51 -3.84 21.73
N ALA A 99 0.75 -4.26 21.60
CA ALA A 99 1.83 -3.89 22.53
C ALA A 99 2.42 -2.49 22.29
N ALA A 100 2.19 -1.88 21.13
CA ALA A 100 2.71 -0.56 20.74
C ALA A 100 1.96 0.60 21.41
#